data_AF-A0A095ZFU5-F1
#
_entry.id   AF-A0A095ZFU5-F1
#
_cell.length_a   1.000
_cell.length_b   1.000
_cell.length_c   1.000
_cell.angle_alpha   90.00
_cell.angle_beta   90.00
_cell.angle_gamma   90.00
#
_symmetry.space_group_name_H-M   'P 1'
#
loop_
_entity.id
_entity.type
_entity.pdbx_description
1 polymer ?
#
loop_
_entity_poly.entity_id
_entity_poly.type
_entity_poly.pdbx_seq_one_letter_code
_entity_poly.pdbx_strand_id
1 'polypeptide(L)'
;MKPIDFEQSTKVLQKPGTLSDSQCGALPVWCDGKQCVSCWKPSIKERINILFGGNVWLGVMSGKTQPPVFVAGERVFEKTPFLPVLGRLGLKWVEVIAEAWKNLAEAAKMPDKRKHLYVGIVIGLVFGCLFGVSIGFAAGCLAGAIKEWWDSKGHGTVEIMDFIFTAIGALCGAFLSIPAIILYHLIIELYGKGN
;
A
#
# COMPACT_ATOMS: atom_id res chain seq x y z
N MET A 1 15.50 -20.22 -23.13
CA MET A 1 16.96 -20.43 -23.21
C MET A 1 17.29 -20.97 -24.60
N LYS A 2 18.55 -20.91 -25.03
CA LYS A 2 18.96 -21.50 -26.32
C LYS A 2 19.71 -22.81 -26.10
N PRO A 3 19.37 -23.88 -26.83
CA PRO A 3 20.18 -25.10 -26.79
C PRO A 3 21.54 -24.80 -27.43
N ILE A 4 22.59 -25.44 -26.90
CA ILE A 4 23.94 -25.34 -27.45
C ILE A 4 24.50 -26.75 -27.70
N ASP A 5 25.36 -26.86 -28.70
CA ASP A 5 26.16 -28.05 -28.87
C ASP A 5 27.27 -28.13 -27.82
N PHE A 6 27.71 -29.33 -27.49
CA PHE A 6 28.68 -29.60 -26.42
C PHE A 6 29.51 -30.84 -26.77
N GLU A 7 30.71 -30.95 -26.19
CA GLU A 7 31.72 -31.94 -26.61
C GLU A 7 31.23 -33.40 -26.56
N GLN A 8 30.38 -33.73 -25.60
CA GLN A 8 29.83 -35.08 -25.42
C GLN A 8 28.59 -35.35 -26.28
N SER A 9 28.15 -34.41 -27.12
CA SER A 9 26.98 -34.58 -27.99
C SER A 9 27.21 -35.75 -28.98
N THR A 10 26.31 -36.73 -28.99
CA THR A 10 26.42 -37.94 -29.85
C THR A 10 25.38 -37.97 -30.96
N LYS A 11 24.30 -37.19 -30.84
CA LYS A 11 23.20 -37.17 -31.80
C LYS A 11 22.55 -35.79 -31.86
N VAL A 12 22.02 -35.42 -33.02
CA VAL A 12 21.16 -34.24 -33.18
C VAL A 12 19.72 -34.69 -33.43
N LEU A 13 18.82 -34.39 -32.50
CA LEU A 13 17.39 -34.63 -32.68
C LEU A 13 16.83 -33.61 -33.67
N GLN A 14 16.15 -34.11 -34.70
CA GLN A 14 15.51 -33.29 -35.72
C GLN A 14 14.07 -32.97 -35.33
N LYS A 15 13.57 -31.86 -35.85
CA LYS A 15 12.16 -31.48 -35.68
C LYS A 15 11.24 -32.55 -36.30
N PRO A 16 10.04 -32.78 -35.74
CA PRO A 16 9.00 -33.54 -36.41
C PRO A 16 8.66 -32.90 -37.77
N GLY A 17 8.44 -33.71 -38.81
CA GLY A 17 8.14 -33.22 -40.16
C GLY A 17 6.88 -32.36 -40.27
N THR A 18 6.01 -32.37 -39.25
CA THR A 18 4.80 -31.54 -39.17
C THR A 18 5.04 -30.11 -38.69
N LEU A 19 6.24 -29.78 -38.20
CA LEU A 19 6.56 -28.47 -37.60
C LEU A 19 7.55 -27.69 -38.46
N SER A 20 7.35 -26.38 -38.55
CA SER A 20 8.30 -25.47 -39.21
C SER A 20 9.55 -25.25 -38.35
N ASP A 21 10.65 -24.77 -38.96
CA ASP A 21 11.88 -24.42 -38.22
C ASP A 21 11.66 -23.32 -37.19
N SER A 22 10.65 -22.47 -37.39
CA SER A 22 10.28 -21.42 -36.43
C SER A 22 9.59 -21.97 -35.17
N GLN A 23 8.96 -23.15 -35.25
CA GLN A 23 8.23 -23.78 -34.15
C GLN A 23 9.08 -24.79 -33.40
N CYS A 24 9.97 -25.51 -34.09
CA CYS A 24 10.84 -26.52 -33.49
C CYS A 24 12.16 -26.58 -34.25
N GLY A 25 13.26 -26.35 -33.53
CA GLY A 25 14.61 -26.45 -34.06
C GLY A 25 15.26 -27.80 -33.80
N ALA A 26 16.45 -27.99 -34.35
CA ALA A 26 17.30 -29.13 -34.05
C ALA A 26 17.87 -29.03 -32.62
N LEU A 27 18.03 -30.18 -31.95
CA LEU A 27 18.52 -30.25 -30.57
C LEU A 27 19.70 -31.21 -30.46
N PRO A 28 20.93 -30.71 -30.25
CA PRO A 28 22.09 -31.54 -29.94
C PRO A 28 21.91 -32.24 -28.59
N VAL A 29 22.17 -33.54 -28.55
CA VAL A 29 22.03 -34.37 -27.36
C VAL A 29 23.14 -35.41 -27.26
N TRP A 30 23.47 -35.77 -26.03
CA TRP A 30 24.12 -37.02 -25.72
C TRP A 30 23.05 -38.08 -25.45
N CYS A 31 23.20 -39.27 -26.00
CA CYS A 31 22.27 -40.38 -25.83
C CYS A 31 23.02 -41.70 -25.56
N ASP A 32 22.63 -42.40 -24.49
CA ASP A 32 23.15 -43.72 -24.08
C ASP A 32 22.17 -44.87 -24.39
N GLY A 33 21.12 -44.59 -25.15
CA GLY A 33 20.03 -45.53 -25.45
C GLY A 33 18.95 -45.61 -24.36
N LYS A 34 19.13 -44.99 -23.19
CA LYS A 34 18.13 -44.91 -22.11
C LYS A 34 17.61 -43.48 -21.92
N GLN A 35 18.46 -42.48 -22.08
CA GLN A 35 18.13 -41.08 -21.90
C GLN A 35 18.78 -40.18 -22.95
N CYS A 36 18.25 -38.97 -23.11
CA CYS A 36 18.86 -37.93 -23.92
C CYS A 36 19.13 -36.71 -23.04
N VAL A 37 20.37 -36.22 -23.03
CA VAL A 37 20.79 -35.04 -22.27
C VAL A 37 21.07 -33.91 -23.25
N SER A 38 20.48 -32.74 -23.01
CA SER A 38 20.70 -31.52 -23.79
C SER A 38 21.27 -30.40 -22.93
N CYS A 39 22.11 -29.55 -23.51
CA CYS A 39 22.71 -28.40 -22.82
C CYS A 39 22.03 -27.10 -23.26
N TRP A 40 21.69 -26.24 -22.29
CA TRP A 40 20.99 -24.98 -22.53
C TRP A 40 21.77 -23.81 -21.92
N LYS A 41 22.04 -22.79 -22.74
CA LYS A 41 22.71 -21.58 -22.29
C LYS A 41 21.67 -20.50 -21.99
N PRO A 42 21.54 -20.05 -20.73
CA PRO A 42 20.68 -18.92 -20.39
C PRO A 42 21.31 -17.60 -20.87
N SER A 43 20.46 -16.71 -21.38
CA SER A 43 20.79 -15.31 -21.65
C SER A 43 21.05 -14.55 -20.35
N ILE A 44 21.60 -13.33 -20.41
CA ILE A 44 21.85 -12.49 -19.23
C ILE A 44 20.54 -12.22 -18.47
N LYS A 45 19.46 -11.88 -19.20
CA LYS A 45 18.13 -11.66 -18.62
C LYS A 45 17.61 -12.91 -17.89
N GLU A 46 17.76 -14.07 -18.52
CA GLU A 46 17.37 -15.34 -17.89
C GLU A 46 18.24 -15.67 -16.67
N ARG A 47 19.55 -15.39 -16.69
CA ARG A 47 20.42 -15.57 -15.50
C ARG A 47 19.95 -14.75 -14.32
N ILE A 48 19.58 -13.49 -14.55
CA ILE A 48 19.01 -12.60 -13.52
C ILE A 48 17.68 -13.15 -13.02
N ASN A 49 16.77 -13.55 -13.92
CA ASN A 49 15.49 -14.12 -13.54
C ASN A 49 15.63 -15.43 -12.75
N ILE A 50 16.59 -16.28 -13.09
CA ILE A 50 16.89 -17.52 -12.36
C ILE A 50 17.50 -17.17 -10.99
N LEU A 51 18.43 -16.22 -10.94
CA LEU A 51 19.10 -15.82 -9.70
C LEU A 51 18.12 -15.27 -8.66
N PHE A 52 17.20 -14.39 -9.07
CA PHE A 52 16.26 -13.73 -8.15
C PHE A 52 14.89 -14.42 -8.07
N GLY A 53 14.47 -15.09 -9.14
CA GLY A 53 13.19 -15.79 -9.21
C GLY A 53 13.28 -17.27 -8.86
N GLY A 54 14.47 -17.87 -8.85
CA GLY A 54 14.73 -19.26 -8.42
C GLY A 54 14.13 -20.36 -9.29
N ASN A 55 13.52 -20.02 -10.43
CA ASN A 55 12.71 -20.95 -11.22
C ASN A 55 13.31 -21.20 -12.61
N VAL A 56 13.31 -22.48 -13.03
CA VAL A 56 13.59 -22.92 -14.40
C VAL A 56 12.42 -23.79 -14.85
N TRP A 57 11.85 -23.49 -16.01
CA TRP A 57 10.71 -24.21 -16.57
C TRP A 57 11.16 -25.13 -17.69
N LEU A 58 10.75 -26.40 -17.63
CA LEU A 58 10.90 -27.39 -18.70
C LEU A 58 9.52 -27.67 -19.28
N GLY A 59 9.33 -27.40 -20.56
CA GLY A 59 8.15 -27.81 -21.31
C GLY A 59 8.44 -29.04 -22.15
N VAL A 60 7.56 -30.02 -22.10
CA VAL A 60 7.63 -31.26 -22.89
C VAL A 60 6.33 -31.40 -23.66
N MET A 61 6.39 -31.54 -24.98
CA MET A 61 5.19 -31.77 -25.78
C MET A 61 4.61 -33.15 -25.43
N SER A 62 3.33 -33.21 -25.04
CA SER A 62 2.71 -34.47 -24.64
C SER A 62 2.43 -35.39 -25.85
N GLY A 63 2.44 -36.71 -25.62
CA GLY A 63 1.85 -37.69 -26.55
C GLY A 63 2.74 -38.32 -27.62
N LYS A 64 4.08 -38.21 -27.55
CA LYS A 64 5.01 -38.86 -28.50
C LYS A 64 6.23 -39.47 -27.81
N THR A 65 6.86 -40.46 -28.43
CA THR A 65 8.22 -40.94 -28.10
C THR A 65 9.25 -39.95 -28.65
N GLN A 66 10.07 -39.35 -27.78
CA GLN A 66 10.98 -38.22 -28.08
C GLN A 66 10.28 -36.92 -28.53
N PRO A 67 9.45 -36.32 -27.67
CA PRO A 67 8.73 -35.10 -27.99
C PRO A 67 9.65 -33.86 -28.03
N PRO A 68 9.27 -32.81 -28.79
CA PRO A 68 9.85 -31.49 -28.65
C PRO A 68 9.82 -30.98 -27.20
N VAL A 69 10.90 -30.33 -26.80
CA VAL A 69 11.07 -29.75 -25.47
C VAL A 69 11.56 -28.31 -25.55
N PHE A 70 11.29 -27.53 -24.51
CA PHE A 70 11.89 -26.21 -24.33
C PHE A 70 12.29 -25.98 -22.87
N VAL A 71 13.31 -25.16 -22.66
CA VAL A 71 13.71 -24.70 -21.33
C VAL A 71 13.65 -23.18 -21.27
N ALA A 72 13.02 -22.63 -20.23
CA ALA A 72 12.86 -21.19 -20.03
C ALA A 72 13.27 -20.76 -18.62
N GLY A 73 14.06 -19.69 -18.51
CA GLY A 73 14.33 -19.01 -17.24
C GLY A 73 13.31 -17.91 -16.93
N GLU A 74 12.35 -17.69 -17.82
CA GLU A 74 11.26 -16.72 -17.65
C GLU A 74 9.96 -17.45 -17.29
N ARG A 75 9.05 -16.78 -16.57
CA ARG A 75 7.73 -17.33 -16.25
C ARG A 75 6.94 -17.56 -17.55
N VAL A 76 6.47 -18.80 -17.74
CA VAL A 76 5.77 -19.24 -18.95
C VAL A 76 4.24 -19.08 -18.89
N PHE A 77 3.71 -18.58 -17.77
CA PHE A 77 2.28 -18.38 -17.55
C PHE A 77 1.88 -16.90 -17.73
N GLU A 78 0.63 -16.67 -18.10
CA GLU A 78 0.05 -15.32 -18.19
C GLU A 78 0.21 -14.55 -16.87
N LYS A 79 0.60 -13.28 -16.97
CA LYS A 79 0.67 -12.38 -15.81
C LYS A 79 -0.74 -11.96 -15.44
N THR A 80 -1.11 -12.12 -14.17
CA THR A 80 -2.26 -11.40 -13.64
C THR A 80 -1.99 -9.89 -13.75
N PRO A 81 -2.91 -9.08 -14.31
CA PRO A 81 -2.65 -7.66 -14.45
C PRO A 81 -2.56 -7.00 -13.06
N PHE A 82 -1.60 -6.08 -12.90
CA PHE A 82 -1.36 -5.37 -11.64
C PHE A 82 -2.42 -4.28 -11.37
N LEU A 83 -2.92 -3.62 -12.42
CA LEU A 83 -3.88 -2.51 -12.30
C LEU A 83 -5.19 -2.87 -11.56
N PRO A 84 -5.83 -4.03 -11.81
CA PRO A 84 -6.99 -4.47 -11.04
C PRO A 84 -6.71 -4.68 -9.55
N VAL A 85 -5.48 -4.99 -9.16
CA VAL A 85 -5.10 -5.17 -7.74
C VAL A 85 -5.11 -3.82 -7.03
N LEU A 86 -4.52 -2.80 -7.63
CA LEU A 86 -4.56 -1.43 -7.10
C LEU A 86 -5.98 -0.88 -7.02
N GLY A 87 -6.80 -1.12 -8.05
CA GLY A 87 -8.20 -0.70 -8.04
C GLY A 87 -9.00 -1.29 -6.87
N ARG A 88 -8.82 -2.59 -6.57
CA ARG A 88 -9.46 -3.24 -5.42
C ARG A 88 -9.01 -2.67 -4.08
N LEU A 89 -7.72 -2.36 -3.94
CA LEU A 89 -7.21 -1.73 -2.73
C LEU A 89 -7.80 -0.32 -2.55
N GLY A 90 -7.84 0.48 -3.62
CA GLY A 90 -8.43 1.82 -3.61
C GLY A 90 -9.90 1.80 -3.18
N LEU A 91 -10.71 0.92 -3.78
CA LEU A 91 -12.13 0.76 -3.44
C LEU A 91 -12.33 0.43 -1.96
N LYS A 92 -11.54 -0.51 -1.42
CA LYS A 92 -11.61 -0.87 0.01
C LYS A 92 -11.32 0.32 0.93
N TRP A 93 -10.34 1.16 0.58
CA TRP A 93 -10.04 2.37 1.36
C TRP A 93 -11.17 3.39 1.29
N VAL A 94 -11.77 3.59 0.11
CA VAL A 94 -12.91 4.50 -0.05
C VAL A 94 -14.09 4.06 0.80
N GLU A 95 -14.41 2.75 0.83
CA GLU A 95 -15.50 2.21 1.65
C GLU A 95 -15.26 2.42 3.14
N VAL A 96 -14.04 2.16 3.63
CA VAL A 96 -13.67 2.39 5.04
C VAL A 96 -13.82 3.87 5.41
N ILE A 97 -13.38 4.78 4.55
CA ILE A 97 -13.48 6.22 4.78
C ILE A 97 -14.95 6.65 4.77
N ALA A 98 -15.74 6.20 3.80
CA ALA A 98 -17.15 6.54 3.68
C ALA A 98 -17.96 6.10 4.91
N GLU A 99 -17.69 4.89 5.41
CA GLU A 99 -18.34 4.37 6.61
C GLU A 99 -17.93 5.14 7.86
N ALA A 100 -16.64 5.48 8.01
CA ALA A 100 -16.17 6.33 9.11
C ALA A 100 -16.85 7.72 9.09
N TRP A 101 -16.96 8.34 7.92
CA TRP A 101 -17.66 9.62 7.75
C TRP A 101 -19.14 9.53 8.10
N LYS A 102 -19.82 8.47 7.68
CA LYS A 102 -21.22 8.26 7.99
C LYS A 102 -21.44 8.12 9.49
N ASN A 103 -20.62 7.33 10.17
CA ASN A 103 -20.67 7.15 11.62
C ASN A 103 -20.42 8.46 12.37
N LEU A 104 -19.46 9.26 11.92
CA LEU A 104 -19.20 10.59 12.48
C LEU A 104 -20.37 11.55 12.25
N ALA A 105 -20.94 11.56 11.05
CA ALA A 105 -22.07 12.42 10.70
C ALA A 105 -23.34 12.09 11.51
N GLU A 106 -23.62 10.81 11.73
CA GLU A 106 -24.74 10.40 12.60
C GLU A 106 -24.48 10.77 14.06
N ALA A 107 -23.28 10.53 14.58
CA ALA A 107 -22.92 10.92 15.94
C ALA A 107 -23.00 12.44 16.16
N ALA A 108 -22.68 13.25 15.14
CA ALA A 108 -22.78 14.72 15.21
C ALA A 108 -24.22 15.22 15.38
N LYS A 109 -25.24 14.39 15.06
CA LYS A 109 -26.64 14.72 15.31
C LYS A 109 -27.02 14.61 16.78
N MET A 110 -26.29 13.81 17.56
CA MET A 110 -26.59 13.58 18.96
C MET A 110 -26.27 14.84 19.81
N PRO A 111 -27.18 15.29 20.69
CA PRO A 111 -26.98 16.52 21.46
C PRO A 111 -25.79 16.42 22.43
N ASP A 112 -25.51 15.21 22.91
CA ASP A 112 -24.38 14.90 23.79
C ASP A 112 -23.03 15.16 23.09
N LYS A 113 -22.81 14.58 21.90
CA LYS A 113 -21.57 14.76 21.11
C LYS A 113 -21.34 16.20 20.67
N ARG A 114 -22.42 16.96 20.44
CA ARG A 114 -22.32 18.41 20.19
C ARG A 114 -21.75 19.17 21.38
N LYS A 115 -22.06 18.79 22.62
CA LYS A 115 -21.45 19.42 23.81
C LYS A 115 -19.95 19.15 23.83
N HIS A 116 -19.53 17.92 23.57
CA HIS A 116 -18.10 17.57 23.47
C HIS A 116 -17.38 18.38 22.40
N LEU A 117 -18.02 18.61 21.26
CA LEU A 117 -17.52 19.50 20.20
C LEU A 117 -17.37 20.94 20.67
N TYR A 118 -18.40 21.52 21.28
CA TYR A 118 -18.36 22.91 21.77
C TYR A 118 -17.31 23.11 22.86
N VAL A 119 -17.20 22.19 23.81
CA VAL A 119 -16.16 22.22 24.84
C VAL A 119 -14.78 22.19 24.20
N GLY A 120 -14.57 21.31 23.22
CA GLY A 120 -13.35 21.27 22.43
C GLY A 120 -13.04 22.63 21.78
N ILE A 121 -14.01 23.24 21.10
CA ILE A 121 -13.85 24.56 20.46
C ILE A 121 -13.41 25.62 21.47
N VAL A 122 -14.05 25.67 22.64
CA VAL A 122 -13.72 26.66 23.67
C VAL A 122 -12.29 26.44 24.18
N ILE A 123 -11.91 25.20 24.50
CA ILE A 123 -10.54 24.89 24.98
C ILE A 123 -9.52 25.25 23.90
N GLY A 124 -9.74 24.81 22.66
CA GLY A 124 -8.85 25.07 21.54
C GLY A 124 -8.68 26.56 21.24
N LEU A 125 -9.76 27.32 21.33
CA LEU A 125 -9.74 28.78 21.12
C LEU A 125 -9.00 29.51 22.24
N VAL A 126 -9.30 29.21 23.50
CA VAL A 126 -8.67 29.88 24.66
C VAL A 126 -7.18 29.61 24.69
N PHE A 127 -6.77 28.33 24.65
CA PHE A 127 -5.36 27.98 24.69
C PHE A 127 -4.65 28.34 23.37
N GLY A 128 -5.37 28.31 22.23
CA GLY A 128 -4.88 28.78 20.94
C GLY A 128 -4.52 30.26 20.96
N CYS A 129 -5.40 31.12 21.47
CA CYS A 129 -5.15 32.56 21.59
C CYS A 129 -3.99 32.88 22.55
N LEU A 130 -3.87 32.15 23.66
CA LEU A 130 -2.88 32.43 24.70
C LEU A 130 -1.48 31.90 24.37
N PHE A 131 -1.40 30.72 23.75
CA PHE A 131 -0.14 29.97 23.62
C PHE A 131 0.15 29.49 22.19
N GLY A 132 -0.75 29.78 21.25
CA GLY A 132 -0.63 29.40 19.84
C GLY A 132 -1.41 28.15 19.47
N VAL A 133 -1.66 28.00 18.16
CA VAL A 133 -2.55 26.98 17.57
C VAL A 133 -2.20 25.56 18.02
N SER A 134 -0.91 25.20 18.01
CA SER A 134 -0.45 23.86 18.37
C SER A 134 -0.77 23.51 19.83
N ILE A 135 -0.59 24.47 20.75
CA ILE A 135 -0.89 24.29 22.18
C ILE A 135 -2.40 24.26 22.40
N GLY A 136 -3.17 25.10 21.68
CA GLY A 136 -4.63 25.05 21.67
C GLY A 136 -5.18 23.67 21.33
N PHE A 137 -4.69 23.08 20.23
CA PHE A 137 -5.11 21.73 19.83
C PHE A 137 -4.67 20.66 20.84
N ALA A 138 -3.41 20.71 21.31
CA ALA A 138 -2.89 19.75 22.28
C ALA A 138 -3.67 19.79 23.61
N ALA A 139 -4.03 20.97 24.10
CA ALA A 139 -4.80 21.14 25.32
C ALA A 139 -6.20 20.49 25.21
N GLY A 140 -6.87 20.65 24.08
CA GLY A 140 -8.18 20.02 23.85
C GLY A 140 -8.11 18.49 23.74
N CYS A 141 -7.10 17.96 23.04
CA CYS A 141 -6.85 16.51 23.00
C CYS A 141 -6.55 15.96 24.40
N LEU A 142 -5.72 16.64 25.18
CA LEU A 142 -5.39 16.25 26.54
C LEU A 142 -6.64 16.27 27.44
N ALA A 143 -7.47 17.31 27.34
CA ALA A 143 -8.71 17.41 28.11
C ALA A 143 -9.69 16.26 27.77
N GLY A 144 -9.85 15.94 26.49
CA GLY A 144 -10.63 14.78 26.06
C GLY A 144 -10.09 13.47 26.63
N ALA A 145 -8.78 13.24 26.54
CA ALA A 145 -8.15 12.02 27.05
C ALA A 145 -8.26 11.89 28.59
N ILE A 146 -8.11 13.00 29.32
CA ILE A 146 -8.29 13.05 30.78
C ILE A 146 -9.73 12.73 31.14
N LYS A 147 -10.72 13.27 30.41
CA LYS A 147 -12.15 12.95 30.62
C LYS A 147 -12.40 11.45 30.41
N GLU A 148 -11.92 10.86 29.32
CA GLU A 148 -12.12 9.41 29.07
C GLU A 148 -11.44 8.54 30.13
N TRP A 149 -10.24 8.93 30.55
CA TRP A 149 -9.56 8.26 31.66
C TRP A 149 -10.34 8.38 32.98
N TRP A 150 -10.94 9.54 33.26
CA TRP A 150 -11.78 9.75 34.43
C TRP A 150 -13.03 8.87 34.41
N ASP A 151 -13.70 8.77 33.26
CA ASP A 151 -14.87 7.90 33.09
C ASP A 151 -14.52 6.42 33.29
N SER A 152 -13.33 5.99 32.86
CA SER A 152 -12.83 4.63 33.08
C SER A 152 -12.70 4.23 34.56
N LYS A 153 -12.71 5.21 35.49
CA LYS A 153 -12.69 4.98 36.93
C LYS A 153 -14.09 4.79 37.55
N GLY A 154 -15.14 4.74 36.73
CA GLY A 154 -16.52 4.55 37.17
C GLY A 154 -17.29 5.85 37.39
N HIS A 155 -16.74 6.99 36.95
CA HIS A 155 -17.42 8.29 37.00
C HIS A 155 -18.31 8.56 35.77
N GLY A 156 -18.26 7.70 34.76
CA GLY A 156 -19.00 7.81 33.52
C GLY A 156 -18.80 6.58 32.62
N THR A 157 -19.20 6.69 31.36
CA THR A 157 -19.00 5.65 30.35
C THR A 157 -17.87 6.08 29.42
N VAL A 158 -16.88 5.20 29.24
CA VAL A 158 -15.80 5.43 28.26
C VAL A 158 -16.39 5.35 26.85
N GLU A 159 -16.31 6.44 26.10
CA GLU A 159 -16.84 6.54 24.75
C GLU A 159 -15.88 7.31 23.83
N ILE A 160 -15.23 6.58 22.91
CA ILE A 160 -14.24 7.13 21.98
C ILE A 160 -14.78 8.32 21.17
N MET A 161 -16.08 8.33 20.87
CA MET A 161 -16.70 9.44 20.14
C MET A 161 -16.65 10.75 20.93
N ASP A 162 -16.76 10.74 22.26
CA ASP A 162 -16.63 11.97 23.06
C ASP A 162 -15.24 12.58 22.90
N PHE A 163 -14.21 11.75 22.98
CA PHE A 163 -12.85 12.16 22.69
C PHE A 163 -12.69 12.72 21.27
N ILE A 164 -13.19 12.01 20.26
CA ILE A 164 -13.10 12.45 18.85
C ILE A 164 -13.77 13.81 18.66
N PHE A 165 -14.98 14.00 19.18
CA PHE A 165 -15.70 15.26 19.07
C PHE A 165 -15.00 16.39 19.83
N THR A 166 -14.44 16.14 21.01
CA THR A 166 -13.61 17.12 21.71
C THR A 166 -12.33 17.46 20.93
N ALA A 167 -11.65 16.48 20.32
CA ALA A 167 -10.46 16.72 19.51
C ALA A 167 -10.76 17.50 18.21
N ILE A 168 -11.82 17.15 17.49
CA ILE A 168 -12.28 17.90 16.31
C ILE A 168 -12.65 19.34 16.71
N GLY A 169 -13.36 19.49 17.83
CA GLY A 169 -13.70 20.81 18.36
C GLY A 169 -12.46 21.64 18.67
N ALA A 170 -11.48 21.03 19.34
CA ALA A 170 -10.21 21.68 19.68
C ALA A 170 -9.43 22.12 18.45
N LEU A 171 -9.42 21.31 17.39
CA LEU A 171 -8.80 21.66 16.12
C LEU A 171 -9.48 22.90 15.51
N CYS A 172 -10.81 22.90 15.43
CA CYS A 172 -11.59 24.03 14.95
C CYS A 172 -11.34 25.31 15.79
N GLY A 173 -11.40 25.20 17.12
CA GLY A 173 -11.13 26.31 18.03
C GLY A 173 -9.72 26.87 17.89
N ALA A 174 -8.72 26.00 17.77
CA ALA A 174 -7.34 26.40 17.56
C ALA A 174 -7.15 27.14 16.23
N PHE A 175 -7.78 26.70 15.13
CA PHE A 175 -7.74 27.47 13.87
C PHE A 175 -8.48 28.80 13.97
N LEU A 176 -9.60 28.85 14.69
CA LEU A 176 -10.34 30.10 14.95
C LEU A 176 -9.54 31.11 15.77
N SER A 177 -8.47 30.69 16.47
CA SER A 177 -7.58 31.61 17.18
C SER A 177 -6.66 32.39 16.24
N ILE A 178 -6.41 31.92 15.01
CA ILE A 178 -5.45 32.54 14.08
C ILE A 178 -5.80 34.01 13.78
N PRO A 179 -7.05 34.37 13.40
CA PRO A 179 -7.40 35.77 13.17
C PRO A 179 -7.22 36.64 14.41
N ALA A 180 -7.51 36.12 15.60
CA ALA A 180 -7.34 36.86 16.86
C ALA A 180 -5.86 37.14 17.15
N ILE A 181 -5.00 36.14 16.93
CA ILE A 181 -3.54 36.28 17.06
C ILE A 181 -3.01 37.32 16.05
N ILE A 182 -3.42 37.23 14.79
CA ILE A 182 -3.02 38.18 13.73
C ILE A 182 -3.46 39.61 14.09
N LEU A 183 -4.71 39.78 14.53
CA LEU A 183 -5.23 41.09 14.94
C LEU A 183 -4.45 41.67 16.12
N TYR A 184 -4.15 40.84 17.13
CA TYR A 184 -3.33 41.25 18.27
C TYR A 184 -1.94 41.74 17.85
N HIS A 185 -1.26 40.99 16.98
CA HIS A 185 0.04 41.41 16.43
C HIS A 185 -0.06 42.70 15.62
N LEU A 186 -1.09 42.86 14.79
CA LEU A 186 -1.30 44.08 14.02
C LEU A 186 -1.51 45.30 14.91
N ILE A 187 -2.30 45.17 15.98
CA ILE A 187 -2.53 46.24 16.96
C ILE A 187 -1.21 46.62 17.64
N ILE A 188 -0.42 45.64 18.09
CA ILE A 188 0.89 45.92 18.71
C ILE A 188 1.82 46.62 17.72
N GLU A 189 1.85 46.22 16.46
CA GLU A 189 2.71 46.85 15.46
C GLU A 189 2.29 48.30 15.17
N LEU A 190 0.99 48.57 15.05
CA LEU A 190 0.45 49.90 14.80
C LEU A 190 0.68 50.86 15.98
N TYR A 191 0.51 50.39 17.23
CA TYR A 191 0.73 51.20 18.42
C TYR A 191 2.22 51.26 18.83
N GLY A 192 3.00 50.24 18.51
CA GLY A 192 4.43 50.16 18.83
C GLY A 192 5.33 50.99 17.91
N LYS A 193 4.91 51.25 16.66
CA LYS A 193 5.62 52.18 15.74
C LYS A 193 5.34 53.66 15.99
N GLY A 194 4.41 53.98 16.89
CA GLY A 194 4.00 55.36 17.21
C GLY A 194 4.70 56.00 18.42
N ASN A 195 5.62 55.29 19.09
CA ASN A 195 6.42 55.77 20.23
C ASN A 195 7.91 55.81 19.88
#